data_AF-A0AAV6INA2-F1
#
_entry.id   AF-A0AAV6INA2-F1
#
_cell.length_a   1.000
_cell.length_b   1.000
_cell.length_c   1.000
_cell.angle_alpha   90.00
_cell.angle_beta   90.00
_cell.angle_gamma   90.00
#
_symmetry.space_group_name_H-M   'P 1'
#
loop_
_entity.id
_entity.type
_entity.pdbx_description
1 polymer ?
#
loop_
_entity_poly.entity_id
_entity_poly.type
_entity_poly.pdbx_seq_one_letter_code
_entity_poly.pdbx_strand_id
1 'polypeptide(L)'
;MDSQTRTEEEFNKGHVDVEDALNIPYMFNTPQGRVKNPKFMEQVLSVCNKEDHLVVGCQTGVRSVYATTDLLNADFKHVRNMGGGYVAWVENGFAVKKPEH
;
A
#
# COMPACT_ATOMS: atom_id res chain seq x y z
N MET A 1 9.60 5.32 1.23
CA MET A 1 8.46 5.19 0.29
C MET A 1 7.33 4.44 0.98
N ASP A 2 6.09 4.92 0.84
CA ASP A 2 4.89 4.23 1.37
C ASP A 2 4.12 3.61 0.20
N SER A 3 4.05 2.28 0.12
CA SER A 3 3.29 1.57 -0.90
C SER A 3 1.90 1.19 -0.38
N GLN A 4 0.91 1.97 -0.79
CA GLN A 4 -0.50 1.72 -0.50
C GLN A 4 -1.03 0.61 -1.40
N THR A 5 -1.74 -0.34 -0.82
CA THR A 5 -2.30 -1.53 -1.49
C THR A 5 -3.77 -1.38 -1.87
N ARG A 6 -4.24 -0.13 -1.98
CA ARG A 6 -5.65 0.25 -2.17
C ARG A 6 -6.02 0.22 -3.65
N THR A 7 -7.31 0.07 -3.96
CA THR A 7 -7.76 0.21 -5.37
C THR A 7 -7.54 1.64 -5.86
N GLU A 8 -7.42 1.84 -7.17
CA GLU A 8 -7.27 3.19 -7.75
C GLU A 8 -8.41 4.13 -7.33
N GLU A 9 -9.65 3.62 -7.28
CA GLU A 9 -10.81 4.40 -6.86
C GLU A 9 -10.72 4.85 -5.38
N GLU A 10 -10.13 4.02 -4.52
CA GLU A 10 -9.89 4.36 -3.11
C GLU A 10 -8.77 5.39 -2.98
N PHE A 11 -7.69 5.26 -3.75
CA PHE A 11 -6.56 6.20 -3.72
C PHE A 11 -6.95 7.59 -4.25
N ASN A 12 -7.76 7.64 -5.31
CA ASN A 12 -8.28 8.88 -5.86
C ASN A 12 -9.23 9.61 -4.90
N LYS A 13 -9.89 8.91 -3.98
CA LYS A 13 -10.73 9.55 -2.93
C LYS A 13 -9.91 10.19 -1.80
N GLY A 14 -8.60 9.93 -1.76
CA GLY A 14 -7.68 10.50 -0.78
C GLY A 14 -6.63 9.49 -0.34
N HIS A 15 -5.40 9.96 -0.19
CA HIS A 15 -4.24 9.15 0.19
C HIS A 15 -3.37 9.91 1.20
N VAL A 16 -2.48 9.22 1.90
CA VAL A 16 -1.59 9.87 2.87
C VAL A 16 -0.71 10.92 2.20
N ASP A 17 -0.57 12.09 2.84
CA ASP A 17 0.24 13.20 2.32
C ASP A 17 1.72 12.99 2.66
N VAL A 18 2.37 12.14 1.88
CA VAL A 18 3.82 11.93 1.89
C VAL A 18 4.33 12.09 0.46
N GLU A 19 5.48 12.74 0.30
CA GLU A 19 6.05 13.09 -1.02
C GLU A 19 6.26 11.89 -1.96
N ASP A 20 6.27 10.66 -1.44
CA ASP A 20 6.45 9.42 -2.22
C ASP A 20 5.41 8.33 -1.90
N ALA A 21 4.13 8.70 -1.74
CA ALA A 21 3.04 7.72 -1.66
C ALA A 21 2.82 7.05 -3.03
N LEU A 22 3.15 5.76 -3.13
CA LEU A 22 2.90 4.94 -4.32
C LEU A 22 1.68 4.05 -4.08
N ASN A 23 0.75 3.98 -5.02
CA ASN A 23 -0.37 3.06 -4.94
C ASN A 23 -0.10 1.81 -5.80
N ILE A 24 0.35 0.73 -5.17
CA ILE A 24 0.56 -0.56 -5.84
C ILE A 24 -0.45 -1.57 -5.26
N PRO A 25 -1.56 -1.86 -5.96
CA PRO A 25 -2.61 -2.71 -5.44
C PRO A 25 -2.11 -4.15 -5.27
N TYR A 26 -2.24 -4.69 -4.05
CA TYR A 26 -1.91 -6.10 -3.77
C TYR A 26 -3.01 -7.06 -4.23
N MET A 27 -4.26 -6.60 -4.26
CA MET A 27 -5.42 -7.36 -4.74
C MET A 27 -6.34 -6.48 -5.57
N PHE A 28 -6.97 -7.08 -6.58
CA PHE A 28 -8.01 -6.46 -7.38
C PHE A 28 -9.39 -7.00 -6.98
N ASN A 29 -10.40 -6.13 -7.01
CA ASN A 29 -11.79 -6.55 -6.94
C ASN A 29 -12.26 -6.91 -8.36
N THR A 30 -12.67 -8.16 -8.59
CA THR A 30 -13.31 -8.61 -9.82
C THR A 30 -14.75 -9.04 -9.53
N PRO A 31 -15.62 -9.17 -10.55
CA PRO A 31 -16.99 -9.66 -10.35
C PRO A 31 -17.05 -11.06 -9.69
N GLN A 32 -15.98 -11.85 -9.82
CA GLN A 32 -15.87 -13.19 -9.25
C GLN A 32 -15.28 -13.20 -7.82
N GLY A 33 -14.88 -12.04 -7.29
CA GLY A 33 -14.30 -11.89 -5.95
C GLY A 33 -12.98 -11.13 -5.96
N ARG A 34 -12.18 -11.29 -4.91
CA ARG A 34 -10.86 -10.66 -4.83
C ARG A 34 -9.79 -11.58 -5.40
N VAL A 35 -8.98 -11.06 -6.31
CA VAL A 35 -7.88 -11.78 -6.95
C VAL A 35 -6.57 -11.10 -6.61
N LYS A 36 -5.54 -11.88 -6.25
CA LYS A 36 -4.19 -11.36 -5.98
C LYS A 36 -3.61 -10.76 -7.27
N ASN A 37 -2.95 -9.61 -7.16
CA ASN A 37 -2.23 -9.03 -8.28
C ASN A 37 -0.97 -9.86 -8.59
N PRO A 38 -0.90 -10.56 -9.74
CA PRO A 38 0.26 -11.38 -10.08
C PRO A 38 1.51 -10.54 -10.38
N LYS A 39 1.33 -9.25 -10.72
CA LYS A 39 2.40 -8.31 -11.05
C LYS A 39 2.85 -7.45 -9.87
N PHE A 40 2.31 -7.70 -8.67
CA PHE A 40 2.60 -6.88 -7.49
C PHE A 40 4.12 -6.74 -7.25
N MET A 41 4.84 -7.86 -7.24
CA MET A 41 6.29 -7.86 -7.00
C MET A 41 7.07 -7.13 -8.09
N GLU A 42 6.69 -7.33 -9.36
CA GLU A 42 7.33 -6.67 -10.50
C GLU A 42 7.15 -5.15 -10.41
N GLN A 43 5.95 -4.69 -10.08
CA GLN A 43 5.64 -3.27 -9.90
C GLN A 43 6.37 -2.64 -8.72
N VAL A 44 6.55 -3.38 -7.61
CA VAL A 44 7.34 -2.88 -6.48
C VAL A 44 8.83 -2.79 -6.86
N LEU A 45 9.37 -3.80 -7.53
CA LEU A 45 10.78 -3.82 -7.95
C LEU A 45 11.11 -2.76 -9.01
N SER A 46 10.13 -2.31 -9.79
CA SER A 46 10.36 -1.26 -10.80
C SER A 46 10.50 0.14 -10.20
N VAL A 47 10.11 0.33 -8.93
CA VAL A 47 10.10 1.64 -8.27
C VAL A 47 10.85 1.66 -6.93
N CYS A 48 11.10 0.50 -6.32
CA CYS A 48 11.77 0.35 -5.03
C CYS A 48 12.91 -0.67 -5.10
N ASN A 49 13.98 -0.40 -4.37
CA ASN A 49 15.07 -1.33 -4.12
C ASN A 49 14.82 -2.15 -2.85
N LYS A 50 15.48 -3.30 -2.74
CA LYS A 50 15.34 -4.20 -1.57
C LYS A 50 15.83 -3.61 -0.25
N GLU A 51 16.74 -2.64 -0.32
CA GLU A 51 17.29 -1.92 0.84
C GLU A 51 16.44 -0.70 1.22
N ASP A 52 15.41 -0.34 0.44
CA ASP A 52 14.59 0.82 0.73
C ASP A 52 13.68 0.56 1.94
N HIS A 53 13.43 1.61 2.71
CA HIS A 53 12.45 1.59 3.79
C HIS A 53 11.04 1.72 3.21
N LEU A 54 10.31 0.61 3.27
CA LEU A 54 8.95 0.48 2.77
C LEU A 54 7.96 0.45 3.93
N VAL A 55 7.01 1.37 3.89
CA VAL A 55 5.77 1.25 4.65
C VAL A 55 4.72 0.69 3.71
N VAL A 56 3.93 -0.28 4.18
CA VAL A 56 2.88 -0.91 3.38
C VAL A 56 1.58 -0.75 4.13
N GLY A 57 0.62 -0.05 3.52
CA GLY A 57 -0.69 0.22 4.10
C GLY A 57 -1.82 -0.36 3.26
N CYS A 58 -2.89 -0.79 3.90
CA CYS A 58 -4.19 -0.97 3.24
C CYS A 58 -5.25 -0.09 3.94
N GLN A 59 -6.54 -0.31 3.69
CA GLN A 59 -7.58 0.49 4.34
C GLN A 59 -7.60 0.32 5.87
N THR A 60 -7.42 -0.91 6.37
CA THR A 60 -7.56 -1.27 7.79
C THR A 60 -6.36 -2.04 8.36
N GLY A 61 -5.26 -2.11 7.62
CA GLY A 61 -4.02 -2.82 8.00
C GLY A 61 -4.00 -4.36 7.88
N VAL A 62 -5.15 -5.03 7.79
CA VAL A 62 -5.22 -6.51 7.72
C VAL A 62 -4.64 -7.05 6.40
N ARG A 63 -4.98 -6.42 5.27
CA ARG A 63 -4.56 -6.90 3.94
C ARG A 63 -3.08 -6.61 3.67
N SER A 64 -2.52 -5.58 4.28
CA SER A 64 -1.12 -5.19 4.13
C SER A 64 -0.16 -6.13 4.87
N VAL A 65 -0.66 -7.00 5.77
CA VAL A 65 0.14 -8.10 6.35
C VAL A 65 0.65 -9.03 5.26
N TYR A 66 -0.22 -9.48 4.35
CA TYR A 66 0.18 -10.42 3.29
C TYR A 66 1.21 -9.81 2.34
N ALA A 67 1.00 -8.57 1.92
CA ALA A 67 1.95 -7.84 1.08
C ALA A 67 3.31 -7.67 1.78
N THR A 68 3.30 -7.35 3.09
CA THR A 68 4.52 -7.23 3.90
C THR A 68 5.27 -8.55 3.97
N THR A 69 4.58 -9.66 4.22
CA THR A 69 5.18 -11.00 4.26
C THR A 69 5.81 -11.38 2.93
N ASP A 70 5.12 -11.13 1.81
CA ASP A 70 5.65 -11.44 0.48
C ASP A 70 6.91 -10.62 0.15
N LEU A 71 6.94 -9.35 0.53
CA LEU A 71 8.12 -8.49 0.33
C LEU A 71 9.30 -8.95 1.19
N LEU A 72 9.07 -9.30 2.46
CA LEU A 72 10.11 -9.87 3.33
C LEU A 72 10.67 -11.19 2.76
N ASN A 73 9.79 -12.06 2.26
CA ASN A 73 10.19 -13.31 1.59
C ASN A 73 10.96 -13.08 0.29
N ALA A 74 10.77 -11.93 -0.35
CA ALA A 74 11.52 -11.50 -1.53
C ALA A 74 12.83 -10.75 -1.18
N ASP A 75 13.29 -10.83 0.07
CA ASP A 75 14.50 -10.22 0.62
C ASP A 75 14.48 -8.70 0.79
N PHE A 76 13.31 -8.05 0.80
CA PHE A 76 13.25 -6.65 1.21
C PHE A 76 13.59 -6.55 2.70
N LYS A 77 14.57 -5.72 3.04
CA LYS A 77 15.15 -5.67 4.40
C LYS A 77 14.34 -4.83 5.38
N HIS A 78 13.65 -3.82 4.88
CA HIS A 78 13.08 -2.76 5.71
C HIS A 78 11.59 -2.52 5.40
N VAL A 79 10.79 -3.58 5.51
CA VAL A 79 9.33 -3.52 5.27
C VAL A 79 8.56 -3.42 6.59
N ARG A 80 7.64 -2.47 6.70
CA ARG A 80 6.76 -2.31 7.86
C ARG A 80 5.29 -2.23 7.43
N ASN A 81 4.45 -3.01 8.12
CA ASN A 81 3.00 -2.92 7.93
C ASN A 81 2.43 -1.73 8.73
N MET A 82 1.62 -0.90 8.08
CA MET A 82 0.76 0.08 8.74
C MET A 82 -0.50 -0.64 9.27
N GLY A 83 -0.39 -1.21 10.48
CA GLY A 83 -1.38 -2.14 11.05
C GLY A 83 -2.80 -1.60 11.27
N GLY A 84 -3.01 -0.27 11.28
CA GLY A 84 -4.33 0.35 11.28
C GLY A 84 -4.80 0.89 9.91
N GLY A 85 -3.92 0.85 8.92
CA GLY A 85 -4.18 1.33 7.57
C GLY A 85 -4.55 2.82 7.49
N TYR A 86 -5.13 3.20 6.36
CA TYR A 86 -5.60 4.56 6.11
C TYR A 86 -6.63 5.05 7.13
N VAL A 87 -7.50 4.16 7.65
CA VAL A 87 -8.51 4.54 8.64
C VAL A 87 -7.85 5.06 9.92
N ALA A 88 -6.92 4.30 10.50
CA ALA A 88 -6.21 4.74 11.68
C ALA A 88 -5.36 5.99 11.42
N TRP A 89 -4.81 6.13 10.20
CA TRP A 89 -4.04 7.32 9.83
C TRP A 89 -4.90 8.60 9.92
N VAL A 90 -6.10 8.55 9.35
CA VAL A 90 -7.08 9.65 9.40
C VAL A 90 -7.60 9.88 10.82
N GLU A 91 -7.91 8.81 11.56
CA GLU A 91 -8.39 8.90 12.95
C GLU A 91 -7.37 9.54 13.89
N ASN A 92 -6.08 9.31 13.65
CA ASN A 92 -5.00 9.94 14.41
C ASN A 92 -4.70 11.39 13.94
N GLY A 93 -5.48 11.90 12.98
CA GLY A 93 -5.35 13.29 12.50
C GLY A 93 -4.11 13.54 11.64
N PHE A 94 -3.48 12.49 11.10
CA PHE A 94 -2.31 12.65 10.23
C PHE A 94 -2.72 13.17 8.84
N ALA A 95 -1.79 13.84 8.18
CA ALA A 95 -2.05 14.54 6.91
C ALA A 95 -2.46 13.57 5.79
N VAL A 96 -3.51 13.96 5.05
CA VAL A 96 -3.99 13.24 3.87
C VAL A 96 -4.08 14.23 2.71
N LYS A 97 -3.52 13.86 1.55
CA LYS A 97 -3.78 14.55 0.30
C LYS A 97 -5.21 14.21 -0.11
N LYS A 98 -6.06 15.23 -0.11
CA LYS A 98 -7.36 15.16 -0.79
C LYS A 98 -7.12 15.38 -2.28
N PRO A 99 -7.83 14.71 -3.18
CA PRO A 99 -7.80 15.09 -4.59
C PRO A 99 -8.21 16.56 -4.70
N GLU A 100 -7.36 17.38 -5.34
CA GLU A 100 -7.78 18.69 -5.80
C GLU A 100 -8.90 18.50 -6.83
N HIS A 101 -9.97 19.27 -6.66
CA HIS A 101 -11.25 19.13 -7.36
C HIS A 101 -11.14 19.48 -8.84
#